data_AF-A0A6N8X9T5-F1
#
_entry.id   AF-A0A6N8X9T5-F1
#
_cell.length_a   1.000
_cell.length_b   1.000
_cell.length_c   1.000
_cell.angle_alpha   90.00
_cell.angle_beta   90.00
_cell.angle_gamma   90.00
#
_symmetry.space_group_name_H-M   'P 1'
#
loop_
_entity.id
_entity.type
_entity.pdbx_description
1 polymer ?
#
loop_
_entity_poly.entity_id
_entity_poly.type
_entity_poly.pdbx_seq_one_letter_code
_entity_poly.pdbx_strand_id
1 'polypeptide(L)'
;MVNWHKSCRGIWDIVTEPRIIDVVADLLGDSVILRHSHLFAKLPGDAKRVAWHQDASYWPLSPSRVVTAWLAIDDVDVDNAAMQVIPRSHHHAQLAFRDSTTAENSVLVQTVDDPGNYGDAPVALEMRAGQISLHSDWILHGSEPNRSDRRR
;
A
#
# COMPACT_ATOMS: atom_id res chain seq x y z
N MET A 1 4.03 -10.00 -6.52
CA MET A 1 4.15 -11.42 -6.10
C MET A 1 3.38 -11.62 -4.80
N VAL A 2 2.32 -12.45 -4.78
CA VAL A 2 1.36 -12.50 -3.64
C VAL A 2 1.43 -13.80 -2.84
N ASN A 3 1.06 -13.73 -1.55
CA ASN A 3 0.83 -14.82 -0.61
C ASN A 3 2.05 -15.72 -0.29
N TRP A 4 3.26 -15.17 -0.37
CA TRP A 4 4.49 -15.89 -0.07
C TRP A 4 4.61 -16.35 1.39
N HIS A 5 3.83 -15.78 2.32
CA HIS A 5 3.77 -16.26 3.70
C HIS A 5 3.36 -17.75 3.79
N LYS A 6 2.68 -18.29 2.77
CA LYS A 6 2.25 -19.68 2.72
C LYS A 6 3.37 -20.67 2.38
N SER A 7 4.46 -20.21 1.78
CA SER A 7 5.52 -21.06 1.23
C SER A 7 6.94 -20.61 1.55
N CYS A 8 7.12 -19.41 2.12
CA CYS A 8 8.42 -18.87 2.50
C CYS A 8 8.46 -18.58 4.00
N ARG A 9 9.32 -19.31 4.72
CA ARG A 9 9.49 -19.18 6.17
C ARG A 9 9.87 -17.77 6.60
N GLY A 10 10.80 -17.11 5.90
CA GLY A 10 11.22 -15.75 6.24
C GLY A 10 10.08 -14.74 6.11
N ILE A 11 9.22 -14.88 5.10
CA ILE A 11 8.03 -14.02 4.97
C ILE A 11 7.00 -14.34 6.06
N TRP A 12 6.81 -15.62 6.40
CA TRP A 12 5.97 -16.02 7.54
C TRP A 12 6.45 -15.38 8.85
N ASP A 13 7.76 -15.42 9.13
CA ASP A 13 8.32 -14.83 10.35
C ASP A 13 8.10 -13.31 10.41
N ILE A 14 8.18 -12.60 9.27
CA ILE A 14 7.89 -11.15 9.20
C ILE A 14 6.41 -10.87 9.46
N VAL A 15 5.50 -11.55 8.77
CA VAL A 15 4.05 -11.27 8.90
C VAL A 15 3.49 -11.74 10.25
N THR A 16 4.24 -12.53 11.01
CA THR A 16 3.90 -12.96 12.37
C THR A 16 4.75 -12.29 13.46
N GLU A 17 5.54 -11.28 13.11
CA GLU A 17 6.34 -10.50 14.05
C GLU A 17 5.42 -9.81 15.09
N PRO A 18 5.59 -10.09 16.40
CA PRO A 18 4.73 -9.56 17.45
C PRO A 18 4.62 -8.03 17.42
N ARG A 19 5.71 -7.30 17.18
CA ARG A 19 5.68 -5.83 17.14
C ARG A 19 4.76 -5.26 16.05
N ILE A 20 4.59 -5.99 14.94
CA ILE A 20 3.67 -5.60 13.85
C ILE A 20 2.25 -6.00 14.23
N ILE A 21 2.07 -7.21 14.79
CA ILE A 21 0.74 -7.68 15.22
C ILE A 21 0.15 -6.77 16.29
N ASP A 22 0.94 -6.36 17.29
CA ASP A 22 0.50 -5.55 18.43
C ASP A 22 -0.13 -4.23 17.95
N VAL A 23 0.55 -3.50 17.07
CA VAL A 23 0.04 -2.22 16.55
C VAL A 23 -1.14 -2.39 15.57
N VAL A 24 -1.27 -3.55 14.92
CA VAL A 24 -2.46 -3.87 14.11
C VAL A 24 -3.65 -4.24 15.00
N ALA A 25 -3.40 -4.95 16.10
CA ALA A 25 -4.42 -5.32 17.08
C ALA A 25 -5.00 -4.09 17.78
N ASP A 26 -4.19 -3.05 18.04
CA ASP A 26 -4.69 -1.75 18.53
C ASP A 26 -5.78 -1.13 17.62
N LEU A 27 -5.74 -1.43 16.31
CA LEU A 27 -6.69 -0.90 15.33
C LEU A 27 -7.88 -1.84 15.05
N LEU A 28 -7.65 -3.16 15.04
CA LEU A 28 -8.64 -4.15 14.61
C LEU A 28 -9.22 -4.99 15.76
N GLY A 29 -8.59 -4.96 16.94
CA GLY A 29 -8.84 -5.85 18.08
C GLY A 29 -7.95 -7.10 18.06
N ASP A 30 -8.02 -7.89 19.12
CA ASP A 30 -7.06 -8.98 19.42
C ASP A 30 -7.12 -10.18 18.46
N SER A 31 -8.21 -10.31 17.69
CA SER A 31 -8.42 -11.44 16.77
C SER A 31 -8.28 -11.00 15.32
N VAL A 32 -7.04 -11.07 14.82
CA VAL A 32 -6.69 -10.69 13.44
C VAL A 32 -6.36 -11.92 12.58
N ILE A 33 -6.62 -11.81 11.28
CA ILE A 33 -6.28 -12.83 10.29
C ILE A 33 -5.42 -12.18 9.20
N LEU A 34 -4.25 -12.76 8.93
CA LEU A 34 -3.48 -12.40 7.75
C LEU A 34 -4.17 -12.94 6.49
N ARG A 35 -4.73 -12.04 5.68
CA ARG A 35 -5.42 -12.42 4.44
C ARG A 35 -4.47 -12.54 3.25
N HIS A 36 -3.60 -11.55 3.08
CA HIS A 36 -2.69 -11.43 1.95
C HIS A 36 -1.33 -10.95 2.42
N SER A 37 -0.29 -11.36 1.69
CA SER A 37 1.00 -10.67 1.71
C SER A 37 1.44 -10.37 0.29
N HIS A 38 2.08 -9.23 0.07
CA HIS A 38 2.56 -8.83 -1.26
C HIS A 38 3.94 -8.19 -1.13
N LEU A 39 4.90 -8.67 -1.92
CA LEU A 39 6.16 -7.99 -2.15
C LEU A 39 6.02 -7.07 -3.37
N PHE A 40 6.20 -5.78 -3.14
CA PHE A 40 6.32 -4.75 -4.17
C PHE A 40 7.78 -4.35 -4.28
N ALA A 41 8.39 -4.55 -5.45
CA ALA A 41 9.74 -4.11 -5.75
C ALA A 41 9.70 -3.18 -6.96
N LYS A 42 10.31 -2.00 -6.85
CA LYS A 42 10.60 -1.09 -7.95
C LYS A 42 12.11 -1.02 -8.10
N LEU A 43 12.61 -1.54 -9.21
CA LEU A 43 14.03 -1.52 -9.53
C LEU A 43 14.48 -0.09 -9.92
N PRO A 44 15.79 0.20 -9.88
CA PRO A 44 16.32 1.45 -10.39
C PRO A 44 15.80 1.77 -11.79
N GLY A 45 15.28 2.98 -11.99
CA GLY A 45 14.72 3.44 -13.27
C GLY A 45 13.41 2.76 -13.69
N ASP A 46 12.72 2.01 -12.82
CA ASP A 46 11.42 1.43 -13.15
C ASP A 46 10.39 2.54 -13.43
N ALA A 47 10.01 2.64 -14.70
CA ALA A 47 9.10 3.67 -15.21
C ALA A 47 7.65 3.49 -14.75
N LYS A 48 7.30 2.36 -14.11
CA LYS A 48 5.92 2.07 -13.73
C LYS A 48 5.50 2.75 -12.44
N ARG A 49 4.31 3.33 -12.45
CA ARG A 49 3.66 3.88 -11.26
C ARG A 49 2.67 2.89 -10.64
N VAL A 50 2.19 3.20 -9.44
CA VAL A 50 0.98 2.62 -8.87
C VAL A 50 -0.06 3.74 -8.90
N ALA A 51 -1.11 3.58 -9.72
CA ALA A 51 -2.18 4.57 -9.80
C ALA A 51 -2.90 4.76 -8.45
N TRP A 52 -3.55 5.91 -8.28
CA TRP A 52 -4.35 6.19 -7.09
C TRP A 52 -5.50 5.19 -6.97
N HIS A 53 -5.54 4.44 -5.88
CA HIS A 53 -6.51 3.39 -5.66
C HIS A 53 -6.82 3.20 -4.17
N GLN A 54 -7.81 2.37 -3.89
CA GLN A 54 -8.13 1.83 -2.57
C GLN A 54 -7.98 0.32 -2.64
N ASP A 55 -7.36 -0.30 -1.63
CA ASP A 55 -7.23 -1.76 -1.57
C ASP A 55 -8.60 -2.45 -1.57
N ALA A 56 -9.61 -1.83 -0.96
CA ALA A 56 -10.96 -2.37 -0.86
C ALA A 56 -11.63 -2.64 -2.22
N SER A 57 -11.21 -1.97 -3.30
CA SER A 57 -11.75 -2.21 -4.64
C SER A 57 -11.31 -3.56 -5.22
N TYR A 58 -10.17 -4.08 -4.77
CA TYR A 58 -9.62 -5.35 -5.22
C TYR A 58 -10.07 -6.53 -4.35
N TRP A 59 -10.31 -6.30 -3.06
CA TRP A 59 -10.74 -7.33 -2.12
C TRP A 59 -11.91 -6.81 -1.27
N PRO A 60 -13.11 -6.69 -1.87
CA PRO A 60 -14.26 -6.14 -1.16
C PRO A 60 -14.69 -7.08 -0.03
N LEU A 61 -14.51 -6.63 1.21
CA LEU A 61 -14.97 -7.29 2.42
C LEU A 61 -16.08 -6.46 3.07
N SER A 62 -17.04 -7.16 3.69
CA SER A 62 -18.12 -6.54 4.46
C SER A 62 -18.22 -7.20 5.84
N PRO A 63 -18.06 -6.43 6.94
CA PRO A 63 -17.65 -5.03 6.97
C PRO A 63 -16.19 -4.84 6.50
N SER A 64 -15.88 -3.68 5.90
CA SER A 64 -14.49 -3.29 5.60
C SER A 64 -13.79 -2.97 6.92
N ARG A 65 -12.97 -3.92 7.37
CA ARG A 65 -12.18 -3.90 8.61
C ARG A 65 -10.80 -4.47 8.33
N VAL A 66 -10.07 -3.80 7.44
CA VAL A 66 -8.75 -4.23 6.97
C VAL A 66 -7.74 -3.12 7.21
N VAL A 67 -6.58 -3.51 7.73
CA VAL A 67 -5.39 -2.66 7.82
C VAL A 67 -4.29 -3.33 7.01
N THR A 68 -3.69 -2.56 6.10
CA THR A 68 -2.46 -2.94 5.43
C THR A 68 -1.28 -2.42 6.25
N ALA A 69 -0.37 -3.32 6.62
CA ALA A 69 0.93 -2.97 7.17
C ALA A 69 1.97 -2.98 6.04
N TRP A 70 2.44 -1.80 5.66
CA TRP A 70 3.44 -1.62 4.61
C TRP A 70 4.83 -1.44 5.24
N LEU A 71 5.65 -2.49 5.17
CA LEU A 71 7.01 -2.53 5.71
C LEU A 71 8.03 -2.08 4.65
N ALA A 72 8.81 -1.06 4.99
CA ALA A 72 9.97 -0.66 4.21
C ALA A 72 11.10 -1.68 4.39
N ILE A 73 11.46 -2.41 3.33
CA ILE A 73 12.61 -3.33 3.34
C ILE A 73 13.91 -2.58 3.04
N ASP A 74 13.86 -1.66 2.08
CA ASP A 74 14.93 -0.71 1.77
C ASP A 74 14.55 0.68 2.32
N ASP A 75 15.50 1.60 2.44
CA ASP A 75 15.19 3.02 2.70
C ASP A 75 14.35 3.58 1.54
N VAL A 76 13.36 4.41 1.86
CA VAL A 76 12.33 4.89 0.93
C VAL A 76 12.20 6.41 1.02
N ASP A 77 12.25 7.06 -0.13
CA ASP A 77 12.03 8.48 -0.30
C ASP A 77 11.29 8.75 -1.62
N VAL A 78 10.97 10.01 -1.89
CA VAL A 78 10.27 10.38 -3.12
C VAL A 78 11.01 9.96 -4.41
N ASP A 79 12.34 9.90 -4.39
CA ASP A 79 13.14 9.59 -5.58
C ASP A 79 13.10 8.11 -5.95
N ASN A 80 13.04 7.22 -4.95
CA ASN A 80 12.88 5.79 -5.15
C ASN A 80 11.44 5.28 -5.02
N ALA A 81 10.47 6.18 -5.22
CA ALA A 81 9.03 5.90 -5.29
C ALA A 81 8.35 5.57 -3.95
N ALA A 82 8.56 6.40 -2.94
CA ALA A 82 7.73 6.41 -1.74
C ALA A 82 6.24 6.34 -2.07
N MET A 83 5.52 5.53 -1.28
CA MET A 83 4.06 5.52 -1.34
C MET A 83 3.56 6.89 -0.92
N GLN A 84 2.56 7.38 -1.63
CA GLN A 84 1.85 8.60 -1.28
C GLN A 84 0.44 8.24 -0.85
N VAL A 85 -0.09 9.01 0.10
CA VAL A 85 -1.47 8.89 0.58
C VAL A 85 -2.18 10.23 0.44
N ILE A 86 -3.49 10.20 0.28
CA ILE A 86 -4.35 11.38 0.43
C ILE A 86 -4.95 11.33 1.83
N PRO A 87 -4.49 12.17 2.77
CA PRO A 87 -4.99 12.14 4.14
C PRO A 87 -6.51 12.33 4.18
N ARG A 88 -7.17 11.67 5.15
CA ARG A 88 -8.62 11.70 5.39
C ARG A 88 -9.50 11.07 4.29
N SER A 89 -8.94 10.62 3.17
CA SER A 89 -9.76 10.07 2.07
C SER A 89 -10.54 8.82 2.43
N HIS A 90 -10.04 8.03 3.39
CA HIS A 90 -10.70 6.85 3.91
C HIS A 90 -12.06 7.12 4.57
N HIS A 91 -12.38 8.38 4.91
CA HIS A 91 -13.70 8.76 5.45
C HIS A 91 -14.83 8.68 4.41
N HIS A 92 -14.50 8.59 3.11
CA HIS A 92 -15.48 8.49 2.03
C HIS A 92 -15.91 7.05 1.71
N ALA A 93 -15.47 6.06 2.50
CA ALA A 93 -15.62 4.65 2.20
C ALA A 93 -15.06 4.30 0.80
N GLN A 94 -15.62 3.28 0.13
CA GLN A 94 -15.20 2.90 -1.22
C GLN A 94 -15.63 3.99 -2.24
N LEU A 95 -14.64 4.56 -2.91
CA LEU A 95 -14.79 5.51 -3.99
C LEU A 95 -15.05 4.80 -5.32
N ALA A 96 -15.66 5.54 -6.26
CA ALA A 96 -15.75 5.10 -7.64
C ALA A 96 -14.35 5.06 -8.28
N PHE A 97 -14.12 4.04 -9.10
CA PHE A 97 -12.89 3.86 -9.85
C PHE A 97 -13.23 3.48 -11.30
N ARG A 98 -12.25 3.62 -12.18
CA ARG A 98 -12.29 3.11 -13.55
C ARG A 98 -11.09 2.24 -13.83
N ASP A 99 -11.12 1.53 -14.95
CA ASP A 99 -9.93 0.82 -15.42
C ASP A 99 -8.81 1.80 -15.79
N SER A 100 -7.59 1.44 -15.41
CA SER A 100 -6.38 2.14 -15.85
C SER A 100 -6.12 1.88 -17.33
N THR A 101 -5.72 2.92 -18.04
CA THR A 101 -5.28 2.84 -19.43
C THR A 101 -3.81 2.45 -19.52
N THR A 102 -3.39 1.92 -20.68
CA THR A 102 -1.98 1.60 -20.93
C THR A 102 -1.07 2.84 -20.88
N ALA A 103 -1.60 4.01 -21.27
CA ALA A 103 -0.87 5.28 -21.23
C ALA A 103 -0.52 5.74 -19.80
N GLU A 104 -1.28 5.28 -18.80
CA GLU A 104 -1.02 5.60 -17.39
C GLU A 104 0.15 4.82 -16.78
N ASN A 105 0.71 3.84 -17.52
CA ASN A 105 1.87 3.02 -17.14
C ASN A 105 1.83 2.51 -15.68
N SER A 106 0.64 2.10 -15.25
CA SER A 106 0.39 1.60 -13.89
C SER A 106 0.63 0.10 -13.82
N VAL A 107 1.15 -0.38 -12.69
CA VAL A 107 1.18 -1.83 -12.38
C VAL A 107 -0.20 -2.37 -11.97
N LEU A 108 -1.11 -1.47 -11.59
CA LEU A 108 -2.48 -1.78 -11.20
C LEU A 108 -3.45 -1.44 -12.34
N VAL A 109 -4.59 -2.16 -12.35
CA VAL A 109 -5.58 -2.08 -13.43
C VAL A 109 -6.74 -1.13 -13.12
N GLN A 110 -6.76 -0.47 -11.96
CA GLN A 110 -7.81 0.47 -11.56
C GLN A 110 -7.19 1.79 -11.11
N THR A 111 -7.93 2.88 -11.30
CA THR A 111 -7.56 4.21 -10.80
C THR A 111 -8.79 4.99 -10.37
N VAL A 112 -8.62 5.85 -9.38
CA VAL A 112 -9.59 6.87 -8.97
C VAL A 112 -9.23 8.17 -9.65
N ASP A 113 -10.21 8.76 -10.35
CA ASP A 113 -10.05 10.07 -11.00
C ASP A 113 -10.21 11.20 -9.98
N ASP A 114 -9.55 12.33 -10.25
CA ASP A 114 -9.53 13.53 -9.41
C ASP A 114 -9.32 13.25 -7.92
N PRO A 115 -8.26 12.50 -7.56
CA PRO A 115 -8.11 11.95 -6.21
C PRO A 115 -7.96 13.06 -5.13
N GLY A 116 -7.50 14.26 -5.54
CA GLY A 116 -7.41 15.44 -4.66
C GLY A 116 -8.76 16.00 -4.18
N ASN A 117 -9.90 15.56 -4.74
CA ASN A 117 -11.23 15.97 -4.29
C ASN A 117 -11.70 15.23 -3.02
N TYR A 118 -10.97 14.21 -2.58
CA TYR A 118 -11.41 13.31 -1.49
C TYR A 118 -10.64 13.50 -0.19
N GLY A 119 -9.74 14.48 -0.08
CA GLY A 119 -8.98 14.69 1.15
C GLY A 119 -8.01 15.84 1.08
N ASP A 120 -7.02 15.81 1.97
CA ASP A 120 -6.00 16.85 2.04
C ASP A 120 -4.93 16.67 0.95
N ALA A 121 -3.96 17.59 0.88
CA ALA A 121 -2.84 17.47 -0.05
C ALA A 121 -2.09 16.12 0.13
N PRO A 122 -1.67 15.46 -0.97
CA PRO A 122 -0.95 14.20 -0.89
C PRO A 122 0.31 14.28 -0.04
N VAL A 123 0.58 13.23 0.74
CA VAL A 123 1.76 13.12 1.60
C VAL A 123 2.56 11.87 1.19
N ALA A 124 3.85 12.05 0.94
CA ALA A 124 4.78 10.94 0.73
C ALA A 124 5.19 10.31 2.06
N LEU A 125 5.20 8.98 2.11
CA LEU A 125 5.63 8.20 3.26
C LEU A 125 7.11 7.84 3.09
N GLU A 126 7.98 8.80 3.39
CA GLU A 126 9.43 8.57 3.44
C GLU A 126 9.78 7.80 4.71
N MET A 127 10.52 6.70 4.55
CA MET A 127 10.68 5.69 5.60
C MET A 127 12.07 5.07 5.52
N ARG A 128 12.68 4.81 6.68
CA ARG A 128 13.89 4.00 6.77
C ARG A 128 13.55 2.51 6.74
N ALA A 129 14.49 1.70 6.27
CA ALA A 129 14.38 0.25 6.30
C ALA A 129 14.01 -0.24 7.72
N GLY A 130 13.02 -1.12 7.80
CA GLY A 130 12.46 -1.65 9.04
C GLY A 130 11.28 -0.85 9.60
N GLN A 131 11.00 0.36 9.12
CA GLN A 131 9.80 1.11 9.50
C GLN A 131 8.56 0.58 8.80
N ILE A 132 7.40 0.74 9.43
CA ILE A 132 6.10 0.38 8.86
C ILE A 132 5.19 1.60 8.79
N SER A 133 4.31 1.61 7.79
CA SER A 133 3.09 2.42 7.80
C SER A 133 1.88 1.50 7.92
N LEU A 134 0.86 1.96 8.61
CA LEU A 134 -0.43 1.28 8.73
C LEU A 134 -1.48 2.13 8.04
N HIS A 135 -2.31 1.52 7.20
CA HIS A 135 -3.42 2.24 6.57
C HIS A 135 -4.65 1.36 6.36
N SER A 136 -5.81 2.01 6.38
CA SER A 136 -7.09 1.38 6.00
C SER A 136 -7.10 1.05 4.52
N ASP A 137 -7.81 -0.02 4.17
CA ASP A 137 -8.16 -0.40 2.80
C ASP A 137 -8.95 0.67 2.01
N TRP A 138 -9.49 1.68 2.69
CA TRP A 138 -10.13 2.85 2.08
C TRP A 138 -9.21 4.06 1.92
N ILE A 139 -7.95 4.04 2.40
CA ILE A 139 -7.08 5.18 2.12
C ILE A 139 -6.77 5.20 0.62
N LEU A 140 -6.87 6.38 0.00
CA LEU A 140 -6.36 6.59 -1.35
C LEU A 140 -4.85 6.64 -1.26
N HIS A 141 -4.20 5.76 -2.01
CA HIS A 141 -2.77 5.70 -2.05
C HIS A 141 -2.25 5.29 -3.44
N GLY A 142 -0.99 5.60 -3.69
CA GLY A 142 -0.31 5.37 -4.97
C GLY A 142 1.20 5.53 -4.82
N SER A 143 1.96 5.40 -5.91
CA SER A 143 3.39 5.71 -5.92
C SER A 143 3.86 6.08 -7.32
N GLU A 144 4.77 7.03 -7.41
CA GLU A 144 5.38 7.44 -8.67
C GLU A 144 6.40 6.42 -9.19
N PRO A 145 6.91 6.54 -10.44
CA PRO A 145 8.03 5.74 -10.94
C PRO A 145 9.28 5.89 -10.08
N ASN A 146 10.13 4.85 -10.04
CA ASN A 146 11.43 4.93 -9.38
C ASN A 146 12.43 5.60 -10.33
N ARG A 147 12.87 6.82 -9.99
CA ARG A 147 13.80 7.62 -10.80
C ARG A 147 15.24 7.55 -10.29
N SER A 148 15.45 6.88 -9.17
CA SER A 148 16.75 6.73 -8.53
C SER A 148 17.56 5.57 -9.12
N ASP A 149 18.79 5.45 -8.64
CA ASP A 149 19.70 4.32 -8.87
C ASP A 149 19.57 3.21 -7.81
N ARG A 150 18.61 3.31 -6.88
CA ARG A 150 18.37 2.36 -5.79
C ARG A 150 17.06 1.59 -5.99
N ARG A 151 16.99 0.38 -5.44
CA ARG A 151 15.73 -0.39 -5.34
C ARG A 151 14.86 0.18 -4.22
N ARG A 152 13.54 -0.03 -4.35
CA ARG A 152 12.56 0.07 -3.26
C ARG A 152 11.62 -1.14 -3.21
#